data_AF-A0A661YXP1-F1
#
_entry.id   AF-A0A661YXP1-F1
#
_cell.length_a   1.000
_cell.length_b   1.000
_cell.length_c   1.000
_cell.angle_alpha   90.00
_cell.angle_beta   90.00
_cell.angle_gamma   90.00
#
_symmetry.space_group_name_H-M   'P 1'
#
loop_
_entity.id
_entity.type
_entity.pdbx_description
1 polymer ?
#
loop_
_entity_poly.entity_id
_entity_poly.type
_entity_poly.pdbx_seq_one_letter_code
_entity_poly.pdbx_strand_id
1 'polypeptide(L)'
;MVFCRRTGKLKKTKRAILHLNIKDEKRVIPEYLTLALNTKVVQMQAERDAGGSIILHWRSSEIENVVVPIIDYKKQEQIEKLIEQSFTL
;
A
#
# COMPACT_ATOMS: atom_id res chain seq x y z
N MET A 1 0.68 -8.91 -3.62
CA MET A 1 1.12 -8.59 -2.25
C MET A 1 2.07 -7.41 -2.34
N VAL A 2 1.64 -6.23 -1.88
CA VAL A 2 2.47 -5.02 -1.92
C VAL A 2 3.38 -5.05 -0.70
N PHE A 3 4.69 -5.09 -0.92
CA PHE A 3 5.71 -5.03 0.14
C PHE A 3 6.23 -3.59 0.23
N CYS A 4 5.86 -2.85 1.27
CA CYS A 4 6.45 -1.54 1.56
C CYS A 4 7.69 -1.75 2.45
N ARG A 5 8.90 -1.53 1.93
CA ARG A 5 10.13 -1.49 2.74
C ARG A 5 10.47 -0.03 3.08
N ARG A 6 10.71 0.26 4.37
CA ARG A 6 11.32 1.53 4.83
C ARG A 6 12.76 1.61 4.28
N THR A 7 12.95 2.16 3.09
CA THR A 7 14.29 2.47 2.58
C THR A 7 14.28 3.77 1.80
N GLY A 8 14.91 4.80 2.37
CA GLY A 8 15.30 6.00 1.65
C GLY A 8 16.41 5.68 0.65
N LYS A 9 16.05 5.43 -0.61
CA LYS A 9 16.73 5.82 -1.86
C LYS A 9 16.18 5.03 -3.04
N LEU A 10 15.85 5.76 -4.11
CA LEU A 10 15.38 5.23 -5.38
C LEU A 10 16.41 4.26 -6.01
N LYS A 11 16.04 2.98 -6.16
CA LYS A 11 16.63 2.06 -7.15
C LYS A 11 15.51 1.25 -7.81
N LYS A 12 15.42 1.32 -9.14
CA LYS A 12 14.52 0.49 -9.95
C LYS A 12 15.02 -0.96 -9.93
N THR A 13 14.15 -1.92 -9.62
CA THR A 13 14.40 -3.36 -9.79
C THR A 13 13.26 -4.03 -10.57
N LYS A 14 13.60 -5.08 -11.30
CA LYS A 14 12.86 -5.66 -12.44
C LYS A 14 11.55 -6.39 -12.04
N ARG A 15 10.57 -6.34 -12.95
CA ARG A 15 9.26 -7.06 -13.05
C ARG A 15 8.31 -6.95 -11.84
N ALA A 16 7.28 -6.12 -12.00
CA ALA A 16 6.04 -6.08 -11.20
C ALA A 16 6.15 -5.73 -9.71
N ILE A 17 7.25 -5.10 -9.26
CA ILE A 17 7.37 -4.59 -7.87
C ILE A 17 7.23 -3.07 -7.89
N LEU A 18 6.29 -2.56 -7.10
CA LEU A 18 6.07 -1.13 -6.89
C LEU A 18 6.81 -0.68 -5.63
N HIS A 19 7.68 0.32 -5.77
CA HIS A 19 8.28 1.02 -4.64
C HIS A 19 7.49 2.30 -4.36
N LEU A 20 6.90 2.38 -3.17
CA LEU A 20 6.22 3.56 -2.66
C LEU A 20 7.11 4.28 -1.66
N ASN A 21 7.13 5.61 -1.72
CA ASN A 21 7.78 6.44 -0.72
C ASN A 21 6.76 7.37 -0.08
N ILE A 22 6.79 7.48 1.24
CA ILE A 22 5.85 8.30 2.00
C ILE A 22 6.39 9.73 2.02
N LYS A 23 5.55 10.67 1.56
CA LYS A 23 5.92 12.10 1.54
C LYS A 23 5.81 12.74 2.92
N ASP A 24 4.86 12.29 3.74
CA ASP A 24 4.57 12.85 5.05
C ASP A 24 4.37 11.74 6.09
N GLU A 25 5.45 11.41 6.78
CA GLU A 25 5.48 10.36 7.81
C GLU A 25 4.67 10.73 9.07
N LYS A 26 4.34 12.01 9.26
CA LYS A 26 3.49 12.46 10.39
C LYS A 26 2.01 12.24 10.12
N ARG A 27 1.63 12.01 8.86
CA ARG A 27 0.24 11.85 8.45
C ARG A 27 -0.13 10.38 8.24
N VAL A 28 0.80 9.57 7.76
CA VAL A 28 0.56 8.18 7.39
C VAL A 28 1.69 7.28 7.88
N ILE A 29 1.33 6.27 8.66
CA ILE A 29 2.26 5.23 9.13
C ILE A 29 2.46 4.18 8.02
N PRO A 30 3.70 3.79 7.69
CA PRO A 30 3.99 2.82 6.63
C PRO A 30 3.29 1.47 6.79
N GLU A 31 3.21 0.98 8.03
CA GLU A 31 2.61 -0.30 8.40
C GLU A 31 1.10 -0.26 8.18
N TYR A 32 0.45 0.84 8.58
CA TYR A 32 -0.95 1.09 8.28
C TYR A 32 -1.20 1.17 6.76
N LEU A 33 -0.36 1.90 6.02
CA LEU A 33 -0.49 2.02 4.57
C LEU A 33 -0.37 0.66 3.88
N THR A 34 0.55 -0.18 4.35
CA THR A 34 0.72 -1.54 3.84
C THR A 34 -0.54 -2.37 4.06
N LEU A 35 -1.14 -2.29 5.25
CA LEU A 35 -2.41 -2.96 5.51
C LEU A 35 -3.50 -2.43 4.59
N ALA A 36 -3.66 -1.10 4.51
CA ALA A 36 -4.68 -0.44 3.70
C ALA A 36 -4.61 -0.85 2.22
N LEU A 37 -3.40 -0.92 1.65
CA LEU A 37 -3.17 -1.35 0.27
C LEU A 37 -3.47 -2.83 0.02
N ASN A 38 -3.41 -3.67 1.04
CA ASN A 38 -3.76 -5.10 0.95
C ASN A 38 -5.21 -5.38 1.37
N THR A 39 -6.04 -4.36 1.64
CA THR A 39 -7.46 -4.54 1.92
C THR A 39 -8.27 -4.91 0.68
N LYS A 40 -9.43 -5.54 0.88
CA LYS A 40 -10.34 -5.90 -0.21
C LYS A 40 -10.83 -4.69 -1.00
N VAL A 41 -11.01 -3.53 -0.36
CA VAL A 41 -11.46 -2.31 -1.03
C VAL A 41 -10.46 -1.82 -2.07
N VAL A 42 -9.17 -1.80 -1.72
CA VAL A 42 -8.11 -1.43 -2.68
C VAL A 42 -7.93 -2.50 -3.75
N GLN A 43 -8.06 -3.78 -3.39
CA GLN A 43 -8.05 -4.87 -4.38
C GLN A 43 -9.18 -4.73 -5.41
N MET A 44 -10.40 -4.41 -4.98
CA MET A 44 -11.54 -4.20 -5.88
C MET A 44 -11.34 -2.98 -6.79
N GLN A 45 -10.72 -1.91 -6.30
CA GLN A 45 -10.32 -0.78 -7.14
C GLN A 45 -9.31 -1.22 -8.21
N ALA A 46 -8.28 -1.98 -7.82
CA ALA A 46 -7.29 -2.50 -8.76
C ALA A 46 -7.92 -3.42 -9.82
N GLU A 47 -8.84 -4.31 -9.43
CA GLU A 47 -9.56 -5.22 -10.33
C GLU A 47 -10.44 -4.44 -11.31
N ARG A 48 -11.15 -3.40 -10.85
CA ARG A 48 -11.96 -2.52 -11.70
C ARG A 48 -11.10 -1.75 -12.69
N ASP A 49 -10.01 -1.16 -12.22
CA ASP A 49 -9.17 -0.27 -13.02
C ASP A 49 -8.33 -1.07 -14.05
N ALA A 50 -7.94 -2.31 -13.73
CA ALA A 50 -7.23 -3.22 -14.63
C ALA A 50 -8.13 -4.09 -15.52
N GLY A 51 -9.46 -3.97 -15.41
CA GLY A 51 -10.46 -4.84 -16.05
C GLY A 51 -10.57 -4.74 -17.59
N GLY A 52 -9.71 -3.96 -18.25
CA GLY A 52 -9.71 -3.78 -19.70
C GLY A 52 -8.96 -4.85 -20.50
N SER A 53 -8.44 -5.91 -19.88
CA SER A 53 -7.65 -6.95 -20.55
C SER A 53 -7.78 -8.32 -19.86
N ILE A 54 -7.51 -9.41 -20.61
CA ILE A 54 -7.49 -10.80 -20.11
C ILE A 54 -6.42 -10.98 -19.03
N ILE A 55 -5.33 -10.22 -19.10
CA ILE A 55 -4.27 -10.20 -18.09
C ILE A 55 -4.43 -8.93 -17.26
N LEU A 56 -4.84 -9.08 -16.00
CA LEU A 56 -4.94 -7.99 -15.03
C LEU A 56 -3.54 -7.43 -14.75
N HIS A 57 -3.24 -6.26 -15.30
CA HIS A 57 -2.01 -5.52 -15.01
C HIS A 57 -2.37 -4.11 -14.57
N TRP A 58 -2.16 -3.83 -13.29
CA TRP A 58 -2.38 -2.51 -12.72
C TRP A 58 -1.24 -1.58 -13.13
N ARG A 59 -1.52 -0.59 -13.96
CA ARG A 59 -0.53 0.36 -14.48
C ARG A 59 -0.19 1.40 -13.43
N SER A 60 1.02 1.96 -13.49
CA SER A 60 1.43 3.03 -12.56
C SER A 60 0.48 4.23 -12.58
N SER A 61 -0.06 4.60 -13.74
CA SER A 61 -1.07 5.67 -13.89
C SER A 61 -2.39 5.35 -13.19
N GLU A 62 -2.75 4.07 -13.05
CA GLU A 62 -3.95 3.65 -12.33
C GLU A 62 -3.69 3.64 -10.82
N ILE A 63 -2.50 3.19 -10.41
CA ILE A 63 -2.04 3.18 -9.01
C ILE A 63 -1.99 4.60 -8.42
N GLU A 64 -1.61 5.60 -9.23
CA GLU A 64 -1.58 7.01 -8.82
C GLU A 64 -2.96 7.56 -8.44
N ASN A 65 -4.04 6.97 -8.97
CA ASN A 65 -5.42 7.42 -8.75
C ASN A 65 -6.15 6.62 -7.66
N VAL A 66 -5.46 5.70 -6.99
CA VAL A 66 -6.06 4.84 -5.98
C VAL A 66 -6.47 5.64 -4.76
N VAL A 67 -7.72 5.46 -4.36
CA VAL A 67 -8.22 6.07 -3.14
C VAL A 67 -7.91 5.13 -1.97
N VAL A 68 -6.99 5.57 -1.12
CA VAL A 68 -6.66 4.90 0.15
C VAL A 68 -7.35 5.67 1.28
N PRO A 69 -8.14 4.99 2.13
CA PRO A 69 -8.74 5.65 3.29
C PRO A 69 -7.63 6.04 4.28
N ILE A 70 -7.60 7.31 4.67
CA ILE A 70 -6.71 7.82 5.72
C ILE A 70 -7.54 8.06 6.97
N ILE A 71 -7.16 7.41 8.07
CA ILE A 71 -7.81 7.53 9.37
C ILE A 71 -6.96 8.37 10.33
N ASP A 72 -7.53 8.71 11.49
CA ASP A 72 -6.83 9.43 12.56
C ASP A 72 -5.50 8.74 12.94
N TYR A 73 -4.46 9.56 13.15
CA TYR A 73 -3.11 9.07 13.41
C TYR A 73 -3.03 8.14 14.62
N LYS A 74 -3.76 8.43 15.72
CA LYS A 74 -3.75 7.58 16.91
C LYS A 74 -4.33 6.19 16.62
N LYS A 75 -5.31 6.10 15.72
CA LYS A 75 -5.86 4.80 15.29
C LYS A 75 -4.86 4.05 14.40
N GLN A 76 -4.09 4.76 13.57
CA GLN A 76 -3.01 4.14 12.80
C GLN A 76 -1.96 3.52 13.73
N GLU A 77 -1.56 4.21 14.81
CA GLU A 77 -0.60 3.69 15.81
C GLU A 77 -1.14 2.45 16.53
N GLN A 78 -2.44 2.43 16.85
CA GLN A 78 -3.06 1.24 17.45
C GLN A 78 -3.00 0.04 16.51
N ILE A 79 -3.26 0.26 15.21
CA ILE A 79 -3.19 -0.79 14.20
C ILE A 79 -1.75 -1.27 14.03
N GLU A 80 -0.77 -0.37 13.98
CA GLU A 80 0.66 -0.72 13.91
C GLU A 80 1.05 -1.68 15.04
N LYS A 81 0.65 -1.38 16.28
CA LYS A 81 0.91 -2.26 17.43
C LYS A 81 0.28 -3.64 17.26
N LEU A 82 -0.96 -3.71 16.78
CA LEU A 82 -1.64 -5.00 16.53
C LEU A 82 -0.93 -5.80 15.42
N ILE A 83 -0.46 -5.13 14.38
CA ILE A 83 0.32 -5.75 13.30
C ILE A 83 1.61 -6.34 13.87
N GLU A 84 2.37 -5.55 14.64
CA GLU A 84 3.62 -5.98 15.27
C GLU A 84 3.42 -7.21 16.18
N GLN A 85 2.35 -7.19 17.00
CA GLN A 85 1.97 -8.32 17.83
C GLN A 85 1.64 -9.57 17.01
N SER A 86 0.94 -9.42 15.88
CA SER A 86 0.58 -10.53 14.99
C SER A 86 1.79 -11.22 14.34
N PHE A 87 2.93 -10.53 14.19
CA PHE A 87 4.15 -11.09 13.62
C PHE A 87 5.14 -11.61 14.68
N THR A 88 4.83 -11.42 15.96
CA THR A 88 5.64 -11.89 17.09
C THR A 88 5.17 -13.26 17.62
N LEU A 89 4.00 -13.74 17.19
CA LEU A 89 3.42 -15.06 17.48
C LEU A 89 3.97 -16.15 16.56
#